data_AF-A0A448X0Y4-F1
#
_entry.id   AF-A0A448X0Y4-F1
#
_cell.length_a   1.000
_cell.length_b   1.000
_cell.length_c   1.000
_cell.angle_alpha   90.00
_cell.angle_beta   90.00
_cell.angle_gamma   90.00
#
_symmetry.space_group_name_H-M   'P 1'
#
loop_
_entity.id
_entity.type
_entity.pdbx_description
1 polymer ?
#
loop_
_entity_poly.entity_id
_entity_poly.type
_entity_poly.pdbx_seq_one_letter_code
_entity_poly.pdbx_strand_id
1 'polypeptide(L)'
;MQYEGDLLISGSSDTTVRLWELSSGKCLNVIEHHAEAVLHLRFRGNTLVTCSKVSTKTYYVNHPLTCPLGCFPSIFIFIYL
;
A
#
# COMPACT_ATOMS: atom_id res chain seq x y z
N MET A 1 -8.85 -7.08 3.18
CA MET A 1 -7.76 -7.26 2.20
C MET A 1 -8.27 -6.79 0.84
N GLN A 2 -7.44 -6.07 0.08
CA GLN A 2 -7.74 -5.54 -1.26
C GLN A 2 -6.48 -5.67 -2.11
N TYR A 3 -6.62 -5.83 -3.42
CA TYR A 3 -5.49 -5.85 -4.34
C TYR A 3 -5.88 -5.16 -5.65
N GLU A 4 -4.90 -4.55 -6.31
CA GLU A 4 -5.04 -3.90 -7.61
C GLU A 4 -3.72 -4.03 -8.37
N GLY A 5 -3.73 -4.74 -9.49
CA GLY A 5 -2.51 -5.07 -10.22
C GLY A 5 -1.54 -5.91 -9.38
N ASP A 6 -0.31 -5.43 -9.25
CA ASP A 6 0.77 -6.10 -8.50
C ASP A 6 0.86 -5.68 -7.03
N LEU A 7 -0.08 -4.84 -6.55
CA LEU A 7 -0.13 -4.38 -5.18
C LEU A 7 -1.24 -5.10 -4.40
N LEU A 8 -0.87 -5.63 -3.25
CA LEU A 8 -1.77 -6.20 -2.26
C LEU A 8 -1.73 -5.38 -0.98
N ILE A 9 -2.90 -5.04 -0.45
CA ILE A 9 -3.06 -4.31 0.80
C ILE A 9 -3.84 -5.17 1.79
N SER A 10 -3.21 -5.40 2.94
CA SER A 10 -3.82 -6.13 4.06
C SER A 10 -3.89 -5.24 5.29
N GLY A 11 -5.05 -5.16 5.91
CA GLY A 11 -5.21 -4.62 7.26
C GLY A 11 -5.19 -5.77 8.26
N SER A 12 -4.57 -5.55 9.41
CA SER A 12 -4.40 -6.55 10.46
C SER A 12 -5.06 -6.11 11.76
N SER A 13 -5.33 -7.08 12.63
CA SER A 13 -5.82 -6.84 13.99
C SER A 13 -4.74 -6.25 14.89
N ASP A 14 -3.46 -6.33 14.48
CA ASP A 14 -2.32 -5.68 15.12
C ASP A 14 -2.26 -4.15 14.89
N THR A 15 -3.35 -3.58 14.37
CA THR A 15 -3.53 -2.15 14.05
C THR A 15 -2.69 -1.61 12.89
N THR A 16 -1.99 -2.49 12.18
CA THR A 16 -1.17 -2.14 11.01
C THR A 16 -1.90 -2.40 9.68
N VAL A 17 -1.53 -1.61 8.68
CA VAL A 17 -1.88 -1.85 7.27
C VAL A 17 -0.61 -2.09 6.50
N ARG A 18 -0.50 -3.24 5.85
CA ARG A 18 0.70 -3.66 5.11
C ARG A 18 0.44 -3.60 3.62
N LEU A 19 1.42 -3.07 2.90
CA LEU A 19 1.48 -3.04 1.45
C LEU A 19 2.48 -4.10 0.99
N TRP A 20 2.07 -4.90 0.02
CA TRP A 20 2.84 -6.01 -0.52
C TRP A 20 2.95 -5.88 -2.02
N GLU A 21 4.12 -6.21 -2.55
CA GLU A 21 4.32 -6.48 -3.97
C GLU A 21 4.04 -7.96 -4.21
N LEU A 22 3.06 -8.28 -5.06
CA LEU A 22 2.66 -9.67 -5.32
C LEU A 22 3.74 -10.42 -6.11
N SER A 23 4.38 -9.78 -7.08
CA SER A 23 5.41 -10.37 -7.92
C SER A 23 6.64 -10.84 -7.15
N SER A 24 7.08 -10.08 -6.14
CA SER A 24 8.24 -10.42 -5.31
C SER A 24 7.87 -11.04 -3.96
N GLY A 25 6.60 -10.95 -3.54
CA GLY A 25 6.14 -11.32 -2.20
C GLY A 25 6.69 -10.42 -1.09
N LYS A 26 7.34 -9.30 -1.43
CA LYS A 26 7.96 -8.42 -0.43
C LYS A 26 6.93 -7.47 0.17
N CYS A 27 7.07 -7.22 1.48
CA CYS A 27 6.36 -6.14 2.13
C CYS A 27 7.05 -4.82 1.75
N LEU A 28 6.37 -4.00 0.96
CA LEU A 28 6.86 -2.70 0.53
C LEU A 28 6.76 -1.67 1.65
N ASN A 29 5.68 -1.73 2.44
CA ASN A 29 5.43 -0.73 3.47
C ASN A 29 4.53 -1.27 4.59
N VAL A 30 4.72 -0.75 5.80
CA VAL A 30 3.89 -1.01 6.98
C VAL A 30 3.42 0.32 7.52
N ILE A 31 2.11 0.54 7.50
CA ILE A 31 1.45 1.76 7.96
C ILE A 31 0.89 1.47 9.36
N GLU A 32 1.56 2.00 10.37
CA GLU A 32 1.21 1.84 11.79
C GLU A 32 0.56 3.12 12.32
N HIS A 33 -0.76 3.22 12.19
CA HIS A 33 -1.44 4.48 12.52
C HIS A 33 -2.84 4.30 13.10
N HIS A 34 -3.44 3.11 12.99
CA HIS A 34 -4.68 2.84 13.70
C HIS A 34 -4.37 2.52 15.16
N ALA A 35 -5.20 3.05 16.07
CA ALA A 35 -5.12 2.72 17.50
C ALA A 35 -5.84 1.41 17.84
N GLU A 36 -6.61 0.87 16.90
CA GLU A 36 -7.37 -0.38 17.03
C GLU A 36 -7.31 -1.19 15.73
N ALA A 37 -7.87 -2.40 15.76
CA ALA A 37 -7.92 -3.31 14.63
C ALA A 37 -8.54 -2.66 13.38
N VAL A 38 -7.96 -2.94 12.22
CA VAL A 38 -8.48 -2.47 10.93
C VAL A 38 -9.62 -3.39 10.51
N LEU A 39 -10.84 -2.87 10.47
CA LEU A 39 -12.05 -3.66 10.21
C LEU A 39 -12.39 -3.71 8.73
N HIS A 40 -12.30 -2.56 8.05
CA HIS A 40 -12.49 -2.50 6.61
C HIS A 40 -11.41 -1.67 5.93
N LEU A 41 -11.14 -2.01 4.68
CA LEU A 41 -10.23 -1.27 3.83
C LEU A 41 -10.71 -1.34 2.37
N ARG A 42 -10.56 -0.23 1.67
CA ARG A 42 -10.90 -0.09 0.25
C ARG A 42 -9.76 0.61 -0.47
N PHE A 43 -9.26 -0.02 -1.52
CA PHE A 43 -8.27 0.57 -2.40
C PHE A 43 -8.89 0.84 -3.77
N ARG A 44 -8.55 1.98 -4.37
CA ARG A 44 -8.95 2.35 -5.73
C ARG A 44 -7.95 3.33 -6.33
N GLY A 45 -7.25 2.91 -7.37
CA GLY A 45 -6.25 3.71 -8.10
C GLY A 45 -5.06 4.06 -7.21
N ASN A 46 -5.16 5.19 -6.51
CA ASN A 46 -4.12 5.65 -5.58
C ASN A 46 -4.67 5.99 -4.19
N THR A 47 -5.98 5.83 -3.97
CA THR A 47 -6.59 6.16 -2.68
C THR A 47 -6.90 4.88 -1.92
N LEU A 48 -6.30 4.75 -0.75
CA LEU A 48 -6.57 3.70 0.21
C LEU A 48 -7.35 4.29 1.39
N VAL A 49 -8.61 3.89 1.52
CA VAL A 49 -9.41 4.22 2.70
C VAL A 49 -9.40 3.02 3.63
N THR A 50 -9.15 3.27 4.91
CA THR A 50 -9.17 2.24 5.96
C THR A 50 -10.05 2.75 7.09
N CYS A 51 -10.82 1.86 7.70
CA CYS A 51 -11.58 2.21 8.88
C CYS A 51 -11.33 1.20 10.01
N SER A 52 -11.21 1.78 11.18
CA SER A 52 -11.17 1.11 12.46
C SER A 52 -12.40 1.58 13.26
N LYS A 53 -12.75 0.86 14.34
CA LYS A 53 -13.93 1.13 15.17
C LYS A 53 -14.03 2.59 15.63
N VAL A 54 -12.89 3.21 15.90
CA VAL A 54 -12.80 4.57 16.44
C VAL A 54 -12.57 5.62 15.36
N SER A 55 -11.96 5.25 14.23
CA SER A 55 -11.57 6.24 13.22
C SER A 55 -11.50 5.68 11.80
N THR A 56 -11.93 6.49 10.84
CA THR A 56 -11.66 6.27 9.41
C THR A 56 -10.47 7.12 8.99
N LYS A 57 -9.50 6.51 8.30
CA LYS A 57 -8.28 7.15 7.82
C LYS A 57 -8.14 6.91 6.32
N THR A 58 -7.83 7.99 5.59
CA THR A 58 -7.56 7.96 4.15
C THR A 58 -6.08 8.12 3.92
N TYR A 59 -5.51 7.26 3.07
CA TYR A 59 -4.11 7.22 2.68
C TYR A 59 -4.01 7.34 1.16
N TYR A 60 -2.95 7.98 0.70
CA TYR A 60 -2.58 8.00 -0.70
C TYR A 60 -1.42 7.04 -0.90
N VAL A 61 -1.64 5.97 -1.66
CA VAL A 61 -0.60 5.03 -2.04
C VAL A 61 -0.01 5.54 -3.33
N ASN A 62 1.22 6.06 -3.26
CA ASN A 62 1.99 6.41 -4.45
C ASN A 62 2.40 5.11 -5.14
N HIS A 63 1.74 4.80 -6.25
CA HIS A 63 2.12 3.67 -7.08
C HIS A 63 3.39 4.06 -7.83
N PRO A 64 4.51 3.32 -7.69
CA PRO A 64 5.70 3.59 -8.51
C PRO A 64 5.50 3.29 -10.00
N LEU A 65 4.32 2.85 -10.44
CA LEU A 65 4.08 2.32 -11.80
C LEU A 65 3.01 3.07 -12.61
N THR A 66 2.47 4.19 -12.12
CA THR A 66 1.62 5.06 -12.96
C THR A 66 2.40 6.29 -13.39
N CYS A 67 3.45 6.08 -14.20
CA CYS A 67 3.92 7.11 -15.11
C CYS A 67 2.93 7.14 -16.30
N PRO A 68 2.18 8.23 -16.52
CA PRO A 68 1.15 8.30 -17.59
C PRO A 68 1.75 8.35 -19.01
N LEU A 69 3.07 8.22 -19.16
CA LEU A 69 3.78 8.37 -20.42
C LEU A 69 4.56 7.12 -20.86
N GLY A 70 4.33 5.94 -20.26
CA GLY A 70 4.86 4.68 -20.81
C GLY A 70 6.37 4.68 -21.08
N CYS A 71 7.16 5.32 -20.21
CA CYS A 71 8.61 5.37 -20.37
C CYS A 71 9.25 4.58 -19.23
N PHE A 72 9.46 3.29 -19.46
CA PHE A 72 10.51 2.56 -18.75
C PHE A 72 11.80 2.74 -19.55
N PRO A 73 12.77 3.53 -19.09
CA PRO A 73 14.16 3.20 -19.33
C PRO A 73 14.61 2.26 -18.21
N SER A 74 15.20 1.15 -18.65
CA SER A 74 16.03 0.26 -17.87
C SER A 74 16.98 1.00 -16.92
N ILE A 75 17.25 0.38 -15.78
CA ILE A 75 18.43 0.58 -14.90
C ILE A 75 18.39 1.82 -13.98
N PHE A 76 18.29 1.56 -12.67
CA PHE A 76 19.05 2.23 -11.59
C PHE A 76 19.24 1.17 -10.48
N ILE A 77 20.36 0.44 -10.44
CA ILE A 77 21.61 0.75 -9.71
C ILE A 77 21.37 1.16 -8.25
N PHE A 78 21.86 0.29 -7.35
CA PHE A 78 22.02 0.49 -5.91
C PHE A 78 22.89 1.72 -5.58
N ILE A 79 22.91 2.07 -4.28
CA ILE A 79 23.80 3.01 -3.56
C ILE A 79 23.19 4.44 -3.53
N TYR A 80 22.93 5.09 -2.39
CA TYR A 80 23.91 5.56 -1.39
C TYR A 80 23.38 5.68 0.07
N LEU A 81 24.29 5.31 0.97
CA LEU A 81 24.45 5.57 2.42
C LEU A 81 23.45 4.96 3.42
#